data_AF-A0A352IBZ6-F1
#
_entry.id   AF-A0A352IBZ6-F1
#
_cell.length_a   1.000
_cell.length_b   1.000
_cell.length_c   1.000
_cell.angle_alpha   90.00
_cell.angle_beta   90.00
_cell.angle_gamma   90.00
#
_symmetry.space_group_name_H-M   'P 1'
#
loop_
_entity.id
_entity.type
_entity.pdbx_description
1 polymer ?
#
loop_
_entity_poly.entity_id
_entity_poly.type
_entity_poly.pdbx_seq_one_letter_code
_entity_poly.pdbx_strand_id
1 'polypeptide(L)'
;MKRYTTTPAGAAEPIRIEQVFAEKPGGGLVEDPGFDVPETTAVYAKGNGKYAVIKAYRLAAAVAKADTTLKIAKGSGIAVGDVLAFGKKGVACTAIDTSAADSDKVTVTMGVDIPAGSVLYQAKAESADAAVPVGTPVYVTGNALAGGMGEQPLRLVNGANLRKETACMGDDIAGQMKNITLV
;
A
#
# COMPACT_ATOMS: atom_id res chain seq x y z
N MET A 1 -11.66 -4.31 45.60
CA MET A 1 -12.51 -3.92 44.45
C MET A 1 -11.67 -4.09 43.18
N LYS A 2 -11.90 -5.14 42.38
CA LYS A 2 -11.19 -5.34 41.10
C LYS A 2 -11.64 -4.22 40.14
N ARG A 3 -10.71 -3.34 39.74
CA ARG A 3 -10.96 -2.35 38.68
C ARG A 3 -10.93 -3.09 37.35
N TYR A 4 -12.08 -3.24 36.72
CA TYR A 4 -12.13 -3.67 35.32
C TYR A 4 -11.74 -2.48 34.46
N THR A 5 -10.63 -2.61 33.74
CA THR A 5 -10.24 -1.67 32.68
C THR A 5 -10.91 -2.13 31.40
N THR A 6 -11.84 -1.35 30.87
CA THR A 6 -12.39 -1.57 29.53
C THR A 6 -11.41 -0.99 28.52
N THR A 7 -10.86 -1.83 27.66
CA THR A 7 -10.16 -1.36 26.45
C THR A 7 -11.20 -0.68 25.58
N PRO A 8 -10.99 0.59 25.17
CA PRO A 8 -11.85 1.24 24.18
C PRO A 8 -11.94 0.37 22.92
N ALA A 9 -13.10 0.32 22.28
CA ALA A 9 -13.21 -0.32 20.98
C ALA A 9 -12.19 0.33 20.03
N GLY A 10 -11.44 -0.49 19.28
CA GLY A 10 -10.56 0.01 18.23
C GLY A 10 -11.34 0.86 17.23
N ALA A 11 -10.64 1.77 16.54
CA ALA A 11 -11.26 2.53 15.46
C ALA A 11 -11.92 1.56 14.47
N ALA A 12 -13.15 1.85 14.05
CA ALA A 12 -13.84 1.02 13.07
C ALA A 12 -12.99 0.93 11.80
N GLU A 13 -12.87 -0.27 11.23
CA GLU A 13 -12.15 -0.43 9.98
C GLU A 13 -12.81 0.45 8.91
N PRO A 14 -12.02 1.27 8.19
CA PRO A 14 -12.60 2.15 7.19
C PRO A 14 -13.16 1.33 6.04
N ILE A 15 -14.27 1.79 5.47
CA ILE A 15 -14.77 1.28 4.19
C ILE A 15 -13.74 1.63 3.12
N ARG A 16 -13.20 0.63 2.41
CA ARG A 16 -12.24 0.81 1.31
C ARG A 16 -12.82 0.50 -0.07
N ILE A 17 -13.81 -0.39 -0.11
CA ILE A 17 -14.47 -0.84 -1.35
C ILE A 17 -15.90 -0.31 -1.35
N GLU A 18 -16.25 0.51 -2.35
CA GLU A 18 -17.62 1.02 -2.50
C GLU A 18 -18.47 0.09 -3.36
N GLN A 19 -17.87 -0.49 -4.40
CA GLN A 19 -18.56 -1.39 -5.30
C GLN A 19 -17.57 -2.35 -5.98
N VAL A 20 -17.97 -3.60 -6.20
CA VAL A 20 -17.23 -4.58 -7.00
C VAL A 20 -18.06 -4.97 -8.21
N PHE A 21 -17.44 -4.93 -9.38
CA PHE A 21 -18.05 -5.30 -10.68
C PHE A 21 -17.44 -6.58 -11.25
N ALA A 22 -16.17 -6.86 -10.94
CA ALA A 22 -15.46 -8.01 -11.47
C ALA A 22 -14.37 -8.48 -10.50
N GLU A 23 -14.25 -9.81 -10.40
CA GLU A 23 -13.23 -10.47 -9.61
C GLU A 23 -12.72 -11.72 -10.33
N LYS A 24 -11.49 -12.14 -9.99
CA LYS A 24 -10.92 -13.37 -10.49
C LYS A 24 -11.68 -14.58 -9.91
N PRO A 25 -12.26 -15.46 -10.74
CA PRO A 25 -12.90 -16.67 -10.26
C PRO A 25 -11.91 -17.52 -9.45
N GLY A 26 -12.34 -17.95 -8.25
CA GLY A 26 -11.53 -18.72 -7.32
C GLY A 26 -10.41 -17.93 -6.62
N GLY A 27 -10.32 -16.61 -6.83
CA GLY A 27 -9.27 -15.78 -6.24
C GLY A 27 -7.88 -16.10 -6.80
N GLY A 28 -6.84 -15.89 -5.98
CA GLY A 28 -5.46 -16.24 -6.30
C GLY A 28 -4.62 -16.50 -5.06
N LEU A 29 -3.52 -17.23 -5.23
CA LEU A 29 -2.57 -17.49 -4.16
C LEU A 29 -1.60 -16.32 -4.06
N VAL A 30 -1.63 -15.60 -2.93
CA VAL A 30 -0.75 -14.47 -2.66
C VAL A 30 0.39 -14.93 -1.77
N GLU A 31 1.63 -14.61 -2.16
CA GLU A 31 2.80 -14.90 -1.35
C GLU A 31 2.81 -14.09 -0.04
N ASP A 32 3.33 -14.69 1.03
CA ASP A 32 3.45 -14.01 2.32
C ASP A 32 4.40 -12.82 2.20
N PRO A 33 3.91 -11.59 2.42
CA PRO A 33 4.75 -10.41 2.33
C PRO A 33 5.46 -10.10 3.66
N GLY A 34 5.19 -10.86 4.73
CA GLY A 34 5.77 -10.68 6.06
C GLY A 34 5.16 -9.55 6.88
N PHE A 35 4.05 -8.95 6.40
CA PHE A 35 3.28 -7.92 7.10
C PHE A 35 1.80 -8.04 6.77
N ASP A 36 0.94 -7.44 7.60
CA ASP A 36 -0.50 -7.42 7.35
C ASP A 36 -0.83 -6.56 6.14
N VAL A 37 -1.53 -7.13 5.17
CA VAL A 37 -1.92 -6.46 3.94
C VAL A 37 -3.41 -6.13 4.00
N PRO A 38 -3.78 -4.85 4.03
CA PRO A 38 -5.17 -4.47 3.97
C PRO A 38 -5.81 -4.88 2.63
N GLU A 39 -7.14 -4.99 2.63
CA GLU A 39 -7.91 -5.01 1.38
C GLU A 39 -7.57 -3.78 0.53
N THR A 40 -7.83 -3.86 -0.78
CA THR A 40 -7.50 -2.84 -1.78
C THR A 40 -6.01 -2.60 -1.97
N THR A 41 -5.15 -3.56 -1.63
CA THR A 41 -3.72 -3.50 -1.97
C THR A 41 -3.52 -4.11 -3.35
N ALA A 42 -2.77 -3.43 -4.22
CA ALA A 42 -2.52 -3.93 -5.57
C ALA A 42 -1.58 -5.15 -5.55
N VAL A 43 -1.81 -6.10 -6.45
CA VAL A 43 -0.97 -7.28 -6.64
C VAL A 43 -0.56 -7.45 -8.10
N TYR A 44 0.62 -8.02 -8.31
CA TYR A 44 1.16 -8.40 -9.62
C TYR A 44 1.42 -9.91 -9.68
N ALA A 45 1.40 -10.47 -10.89
CA ALA A 45 1.77 -11.87 -11.10
C ALA A 45 3.29 -12.03 -10.97
N LYS A 46 3.75 -12.84 -10.01
CA LYS A 46 5.18 -13.07 -9.77
C LYS A 46 5.72 -14.31 -10.49
N GLY A 47 4.84 -15.28 -10.77
CA GLY A 47 5.16 -16.52 -11.48
C GLY A 47 4.45 -17.72 -10.85
N ASN A 48 4.43 -18.88 -11.52
CA ASN A 48 3.88 -20.14 -11.01
C ASN A 48 2.44 -20.03 -10.45
N GLY A 49 1.62 -19.14 -11.02
CA GLY A 49 0.25 -18.90 -10.54
C GLY A 49 0.15 -18.12 -9.22
N LYS A 50 1.27 -17.59 -8.71
CA LYS A 50 1.35 -16.80 -7.48
C LYS A 50 1.36 -15.31 -7.76
N TYR A 51 0.81 -14.57 -6.81
CA TYR A 51 0.75 -13.12 -6.80
C TYR A 51 1.60 -12.56 -5.67
N ALA A 52 2.19 -11.40 -5.90
CA ALA A 52 2.88 -10.64 -4.87
C ALA A 52 2.29 -9.24 -4.77
N VAL A 53 2.36 -8.65 -3.59
CA VAL A 53 1.82 -7.33 -3.29
C VAL A 53 2.75 -6.23 -3.79
N ILE A 54 2.16 -5.13 -4.23
CA ILE A 54 2.84 -3.85 -4.44
C ILE A 54 2.57 -3.05 -3.18
N LYS A 55 3.60 -2.80 -2.36
CA LYS A 55 3.41 -2.04 -1.12
C LYS A 55 2.94 -0.63 -1.44
N ALA A 56 2.06 -0.12 -0.58
CA ALA A 56 1.46 1.20 -0.67
C ALA A 56 1.85 2.02 0.56
N TYR A 57 2.40 3.21 0.33
CA TYR A 57 2.92 4.07 1.39
C TYR A 57 2.09 5.36 1.46
N ARG A 58 1.02 5.33 2.26
CA ARG A 58 0.16 6.51 2.47
C ARG A 58 0.87 7.55 3.33
N LEU A 59 0.97 8.77 2.83
CA LEU A 59 1.55 9.90 3.55
C LEU A 59 0.61 10.39 4.65
N ALA A 60 1.09 10.43 5.89
CA ALA A 60 0.38 11.00 7.03
C ALA A 60 0.50 12.53 7.11
N ALA A 61 1.44 13.13 6.37
CA ALA A 61 1.63 14.57 6.27
C ALA A 61 2.08 14.94 4.85
N ALA A 62 1.89 16.19 4.45
CA ALA A 62 2.41 16.70 3.19
C ALA A 62 3.94 16.69 3.19
N VAL A 63 4.52 16.56 2.01
CA VAL A 63 5.96 16.48 1.76
C VAL A 63 6.33 17.63 0.88
N ALA A 64 7.25 18.48 1.34
CA ALA A 64 7.84 19.53 0.52
C ALA A 64 9.03 18.99 -0.27
N LYS A 65 9.37 19.67 -1.37
CA LYS A 65 10.49 19.32 -2.26
C LYS A 65 11.81 19.04 -1.52
N ALA A 66 12.12 19.82 -0.49
CA ALA A 66 13.39 19.75 0.25
C ALA A 66 13.32 18.84 1.48
N ASP A 67 12.17 18.25 1.79
CA ASP A 67 12.03 17.37 2.94
C ASP A 67 12.89 16.13 2.76
N THR A 68 13.67 15.82 3.79
CA THR A 68 14.55 14.65 3.85
C THR A 68 13.88 13.46 4.54
N THR A 69 12.66 13.65 5.03
CA THR A 69 11.90 12.62 5.73
C THR A 69 10.42 12.68 5.39
N LEU A 70 9.78 11.52 5.27
CA LEU A 70 8.34 11.37 5.09
C LEU A 70 7.72 10.78 6.35
N LYS A 71 6.44 11.09 6.61
CA LYS A 71 5.62 10.38 7.58
C LYS A 71 4.70 9.44 6.84
N ILE A 72 4.86 8.13 7.01
CA ILE A 72 4.05 7.10 6.37
C ILE A 72 3.13 6.47 7.41
N ALA A 73 1.88 6.21 7.05
CA ALA A 73 0.93 5.52 7.91
C ALA A 73 1.44 4.12 8.30
N LYS A 74 1.15 3.70 9.53
CA LYS A 74 1.53 2.38 10.05
C LYS A 74 0.98 1.24 9.20
N GLY A 75 1.67 0.09 9.27
CA GLY A 75 1.24 -1.14 8.59
C GLY A 75 1.53 -1.16 7.09
N SER A 76 2.32 -0.22 6.57
CA SER A 76 2.70 -0.19 5.15
C SER A 76 3.71 -1.27 4.74
N GLY A 77 4.31 -1.98 5.70
CA GLY A 77 5.34 -2.99 5.44
C GLY A 77 6.66 -2.40 4.92
N ILE A 78 6.88 -1.09 5.08
CA ILE A 78 8.10 -0.43 4.60
C ILE A 78 9.36 -0.98 5.25
N ALA A 79 10.39 -1.21 4.44
CA ALA A 79 11.71 -1.67 4.87
C ALA A 79 12.82 -0.79 4.29
N VAL A 80 13.97 -0.74 4.98
CA VAL A 80 15.16 -0.04 4.46
C VAL A 80 15.57 -0.70 3.14
N GLY A 81 15.86 0.12 2.13
CA GLY A 81 16.14 -0.33 0.76
C GLY A 81 14.91 -0.44 -0.15
N ASP A 82 13.68 -0.35 0.39
CA ASP A 82 12.49 -0.20 -0.47
C ASP A 82 12.61 1.09 -1.29
N VAL A 83 12.30 1.02 -2.59
CA VAL A 83 12.21 2.22 -3.43
C VAL A 83 10.77 2.73 -3.43
N LEU A 84 10.59 3.94 -2.91
CA LEU A 84 9.30 4.62 -2.89
C LEU A 84 9.18 5.48 -4.13
N ALA A 85 8.05 5.40 -4.82
CA ALA A 85 7.80 6.21 -6.00
C ALA A 85 6.46 6.94 -5.97
N PHE A 86 6.50 8.12 -6.60
CA PHE A 86 5.36 8.98 -6.86
C PHE A 86 5.48 9.53 -8.28
N GLY A 87 4.45 9.35 -9.11
CA GLY A 87 4.56 9.57 -10.54
C GLY A 87 5.70 8.74 -11.12
N LYS A 88 6.64 9.41 -11.81
CA LYS A 88 7.80 8.77 -12.44
C LYS A 88 9.10 8.88 -11.64
N LYS A 89 9.06 9.39 -10.41
CA LYS A 89 10.25 9.50 -9.57
C LYS A 89 10.24 8.44 -8.49
N GLY A 90 11.37 7.75 -8.32
CA GLY A 90 11.57 6.68 -7.34
C GLY A 90 12.89 6.86 -6.59
N VAL A 91 12.85 6.78 -5.26
CA VAL A 91 14.04 7.00 -4.39
C VAL A 91 14.05 5.94 -3.29
N ALA A 92 15.23 5.41 -2.98
CA ALA A 92 15.39 4.39 -1.94
C ALA A 92 15.22 4.96 -0.52
N CYS A 93 14.54 4.20 0.34
CA CYS A 93 14.52 4.42 1.78
C CYS A 93 15.88 4.08 2.39
N THR A 94 16.45 5.02 3.15
CA THR A 94 17.78 4.85 3.79
C THR A 94 17.70 4.53 5.28
N ALA A 95 16.64 4.98 5.95
CA ALA A 95 16.41 4.70 7.37
C ALA A 95 14.93 4.83 7.71
N ILE A 96 14.50 4.09 8.73
CA ILE A 96 13.12 4.09 9.24
C ILE A 96 13.19 4.22 10.76
N ASP A 97 12.38 5.13 11.30
CA ASP A 97 12.10 5.26 12.72
C ASP A 97 10.61 4.94 12.96
N THR A 98 10.37 3.83 13.65
CA THR A 98 9.02 3.31 13.93
C THR A 98 8.54 3.65 15.35
N SER A 99 9.26 4.51 16.09
CA SER A 99 9.00 4.78 17.51
C SER A 99 7.68 5.51 17.78
N ALA A 100 7.21 6.32 16.82
CA ALA A 100 5.92 7.00 16.94
C ALA A 100 4.75 6.01 16.79
N ALA A 101 3.68 6.24 17.54
CA ALA A 101 2.52 5.34 17.53
C ALA A 101 1.74 5.40 16.21
N ASP A 102 1.59 6.60 15.64
CA ASP A 102 0.63 6.84 14.54
C ASP A 102 1.25 6.78 13.14
N SER A 103 2.58 6.84 13.03
CA SER A 103 3.28 6.83 11.73
C SER A 103 4.72 6.33 11.87
N ASP A 104 5.29 5.91 10.74
CA ASP A 104 6.71 5.65 10.59
C ASP A 104 7.38 6.86 9.94
N LYS A 105 8.52 7.29 10.50
CA LYS A 105 9.35 8.35 9.92
C LYS A 105 10.38 7.70 9.01
N VAL A 106 10.33 8.04 7.73
CA VAL A 106 11.13 7.40 6.68
C VAL A 106 12.10 8.41 6.10
N THR A 107 13.39 8.10 6.09
CA THR A 107 14.45 9.00 5.58
C THR A 107 14.64 8.78 4.09
N VAL A 108 14.16 9.74 3.30
CA VAL A 108 14.19 9.76 1.83
C VAL A 108 13.87 11.18 1.35
N THR A 109 14.49 11.61 0.24
CA THR A 109 14.24 12.94 -0.37
C THR A 109 13.54 12.79 -1.71
N MET A 110 12.23 13.03 -1.75
CA MET A 110 11.44 12.87 -2.99
C MET A 110 11.75 13.97 -4.01
N GLY A 111 12.16 15.16 -3.59
CA GLY A 111 12.50 16.25 -4.52
C GLY A 111 11.31 16.74 -5.35
N VAL A 112 10.08 16.52 -4.86
CA VAL A 112 8.80 17.01 -5.41
C VAL A 112 7.84 17.28 -4.24
N ASP A 113 6.90 18.21 -4.43
CA ASP A 113 5.85 18.46 -3.44
C ASP A 113 4.73 17.40 -3.58
N ILE A 114 4.34 16.77 -2.47
CA ILE A 114 3.32 15.72 -2.44
C ILE A 114 2.30 16.05 -1.33
N PRO A 115 0.99 16.13 -1.64
CA PRO A 115 -0.03 16.38 -0.64
C PRO A 115 -0.11 15.29 0.45
N ALA A 116 -0.59 15.68 1.63
CA ALA A 116 -0.96 14.72 2.67
C ALA A 116 -2.05 13.77 2.16
N GLY A 117 -1.99 12.50 2.58
CA GLY A 117 -2.95 11.48 2.17
C GLY A 117 -2.64 10.84 0.81
N SER A 118 -1.74 11.38 0.00
CA SER A 118 -1.27 10.71 -1.21
C SER A 118 -0.61 9.36 -0.88
N VAL A 119 -0.73 8.40 -1.80
CA VAL A 119 -0.24 7.03 -1.62
C VAL A 119 0.85 6.74 -2.63
N LEU A 120 2.07 6.56 -2.15
CA LEU A 120 3.23 6.16 -2.97
C LEU A 120 3.21 4.64 -3.18
N TYR A 121 3.90 4.18 -4.21
CA TYR A 121 4.01 2.76 -4.53
C TYR A 121 5.44 2.25 -4.41
N GLN A 122 5.61 0.95 -4.15
CA GLN A 122 6.91 0.28 -4.23
C GLN A 122 7.35 0.15 -5.69
N ALA A 123 8.43 0.84 -6.04
CA ALA A 123 9.03 0.79 -7.35
C ALA A 123 10.07 -0.33 -7.46
N LYS A 124 10.30 -0.75 -8.71
CA LYS A 124 11.30 -1.78 -9.03
C LYS A 124 12.74 -1.32 -8.78
N ALA A 125 13.01 -0.04 -9.04
CA ALA A 125 14.34 0.57 -8.93
C ALA A 125 14.23 2.08 -8.78
N GLU A 126 15.28 2.71 -8.27
CA GLU A 126 15.40 4.17 -8.22
C GLU A 126 15.36 4.78 -9.62
N SER A 127 14.73 5.94 -9.75
CA SER A 127 14.61 6.63 -11.03
C SER A 127 14.31 8.11 -10.83
N ALA A 128 14.90 8.96 -11.67
CA ALA A 128 14.59 10.39 -11.68
C ALA A 128 13.25 10.70 -12.37
N ASP A 129 12.89 9.93 -13.40
CA ASP A 129 11.84 10.28 -14.36
C ASP A 129 11.18 9.09 -15.10
N ALA A 130 11.47 7.85 -14.73
CA ALA A 130 10.93 6.63 -15.35
C ALA A 130 10.62 5.51 -14.33
N ALA A 131 10.30 5.86 -13.09
CA ALA A 131 9.92 4.90 -12.07
C ALA A 131 8.70 4.08 -12.51
N VAL A 132 8.75 2.78 -12.24
CA VAL A 132 7.67 1.83 -12.48
C VAL A 132 7.49 0.93 -11.25
N PRO A 133 6.29 0.41 -10.99
CA PRO A 133 6.06 -0.49 -9.88
C PRO A 133 6.92 -1.75 -9.95
N VAL A 134 7.12 -2.42 -8.82
CA VAL A 134 7.87 -3.70 -8.73
C VAL A 134 7.38 -4.77 -9.71
N GLY A 135 6.10 -4.73 -10.09
CA GLY A 135 5.53 -5.52 -11.18
C GLY A 135 4.23 -4.89 -11.69
N THR A 136 3.74 -5.35 -12.84
CA THR A 136 2.52 -4.80 -13.44
C THR A 136 1.29 -5.17 -12.60
N PRO A 137 0.55 -4.18 -12.05
CA PRO A 137 -0.65 -4.45 -11.26
C PRO A 137 -1.74 -5.08 -12.13
N VAL A 138 -2.35 -6.14 -11.62
CA VAL A 138 -3.41 -6.89 -12.34
C VAL A 138 -4.69 -7.06 -11.53
N TYR A 139 -4.58 -7.11 -10.20
CA TYR A 139 -5.70 -7.23 -9.28
C TYR A 139 -5.46 -6.37 -8.04
N VAL A 140 -6.50 -6.21 -7.26
CA VAL A 140 -6.46 -5.65 -5.91
C VAL A 140 -6.97 -6.70 -4.93
N THR A 141 -6.45 -6.72 -3.71
CA THR A 141 -6.95 -7.62 -2.67
C THR A 141 -8.39 -7.26 -2.31
N GLY A 142 -9.29 -8.25 -2.29
CA GLY A 142 -10.70 -8.06 -1.93
C GLY A 142 -10.99 -8.25 -0.43
N ASN A 143 -9.99 -8.68 0.33
CA ASN A 143 -10.01 -8.87 1.77
C ASN A 143 -8.57 -8.72 2.31
N ALA A 144 -8.43 -8.52 3.62
CA ALA A 144 -7.12 -8.46 4.25
C ALA A 144 -6.40 -9.82 4.25
N LEU A 145 -5.08 -9.78 4.23
CA LEU A 145 -4.17 -10.92 4.35
C LEU A 145 -3.29 -10.70 5.58
N ALA A 146 -3.21 -11.71 6.45
CA ALA A 146 -2.39 -11.64 7.66
C ALA A 146 -0.92 -11.97 7.32
N GLY A 147 0.01 -11.18 7.83
CA GLY A 147 1.44 -11.42 7.64
C GLY A 147 1.95 -12.63 8.43
N GLY A 148 2.96 -13.32 7.91
CA GLY A 148 3.65 -14.41 8.62
C GLY A 148 2.89 -15.74 8.63
N MET A 149 1.82 -15.87 7.85
CA MET A 149 0.99 -17.08 7.76
C MET A 149 1.29 -17.91 6.51
N GLY A 150 2.36 -17.60 5.77
CA GLY A 150 2.67 -18.24 4.50
C GLY A 150 1.72 -17.80 3.37
N GLU A 151 1.79 -18.54 2.27
CA GLU A 151 1.00 -18.24 1.06
C GLU A 151 -0.48 -18.48 1.33
N GLN A 152 -1.33 -17.52 0.96
CA GLN A 152 -2.75 -17.54 1.30
C GLN A 152 -3.63 -17.37 0.06
N PRO A 153 -4.73 -18.15 -0.07
CA PRO A 153 -5.73 -17.89 -1.08
C PRO A 153 -6.46 -16.59 -0.72
N LEU A 154 -6.56 -15.68 -1.68
CA LEU A 154 -7.16 -14.37 -1.46
C LEU A 154 -8.17 -14.06 -2.56
N ARG A 155 -9.22 -13.35 -2.18
CA ARG A 155 -10.15 -12.75 -3.14
C ARG A 155 -9.39 -11.69 -3.92
N LEU A 156 -9.35 -11.81 -5.24
CA LEU A 156 -8.66 -10.87 -6.13
C LEU A 156 -9.66 -10.17 -7.03
N VAL A 157 -9.70 -8.85 -6.94
CA VAL A 157 -10.67 -7.99 -7.63
C VAL A 157 -9.98 -7.29 -8.79
N ASN A 158 -10.58 -7.31 -9.98
CA ASN A 158 -10.07 -6.60 -11.16
C ASN A 158 -11.04 -5.53 -11.69
N GLY A 159 -12.20 -5.34 -11.06
CA GLY A 159 -13.11 -4.25 -11.38
C GLY A 159 -13.87 -3.77 -10.15
N ALA A 160 -13.65 -2.53 -9.72
CA ALA A 160 -14.24 -1.96 -8.51
C ALA A 160 -14.12 -0.43 -8.44
N ASN A 161 -15.03 0.18 -7.68
CA ASN A 161 -14.89 1.54 -7.17
C ASN A 161 -14.34 1.45 -5.75
N LEU A 162 -13.17 2.06 -5.52
CA LEU A 162 -12.47 2.06 -4.24
C LEU A 162 -12.45 3.49 -3.70
N ARG A 163 -12.66 3.64 -2.39
CA ARG A 163 -12.67 4.97 -1.76
C ARG A 163 -11.24 5.52 -1.68
N LYS A 164 -10.96 6.65 -2.33
CA LYS A 164 -9.61 7.21 -2.44
C LYS A 164 -8.95 7.53 -1.08
N GLU A 165 -9.74 7.92 -0.08
CA GLU A 165 -9.25 8.31 1.25
C GLU A 165 -8.72 7.10 2.04
N THR A 166 -9.16 5.89 1.71
CA THR A 166 -8.95 4.70 2.54
C THR A 166 -8.33 3.53 1.78
N ALA A 167 -8.38 3.53 0.45
CA ALA A 167 -7.79 2.50 -0.40
C ALA A 167 -6.28 2.36 -0.19
N CYS A 168 -5.74 1.15 -0.30
CA CYS A 168 -4.32 0.85 -0.15
C CYS A 168 -3.58 0.89 -1.50
N MET A 169 -3.85 1.93 -2.28
CA MET A 169 -3.15 2.27 -3.52
C MET A 169 -3.39 3.74 -3.91
N GLY A 170 -2.48 4.30 -4.71
CA GLY A 170 -2.61 5.64 -5.29
C GLY A 170 -3.01 5.63 -6.76
N ASP A 171 -3.25 6.82 -7.32
CA ASP A 171 -3.64 7.02 -8.72
C ASP A 171 -2.63 6.45 -9.71
N ASP A 172 -1.33 6.45 -9.39
CA ASP A 172 -0.27 5.87 -10.22
C ASP A 172 -0.47 4.37 -10.50
N ILE A 173 -1.02 3.65 -9.52
CA ILE A 173 -1.31 2.22 -9.61
C ILE A 173 -2.70 1.99 -10.19
N ALA A 174 -3.70 2.75 -9.73
CA ALA A 174 -5.06 2.65 -10.25
C ALA A 174 -5.11 2.95 -11.75
N GLY A 175 -4.36 3.95 -12.23
CA GLY A 175 -4.28 4.33 -13.63
C GLY A 175 -3.69 3.26 -14.56
N GLN A 176 -3.03 2.23 -14.01
CA GLN A 176 -2.54 1.08 -14.78
C GLN A 176 -3.57 -0.05 -14.90
N MET A 177 -4.69 0.04 -14.16
CA MET A 177 -5.74 -0.97 -14.10
C MET A 177 -7.03 -0.43 -14.71
N LYS A 178 -7.48 -1.03 -15.82
CA LYS A 178 -8.58 -0.48 -16.63
C LYS A 178 -9.93 -0.31 -15.91
N ASN A 179 -10.24 -1.18 -14.95
CA ASN A 179 -11.57 -1.23 -14.32
C ASN A 179 -11.53 -0.94 -12.81
N ILE A 180 -10.39 -0.46 -12.28
CA ILE A 180 -10.28 -0.04 -10.90
C ILE A 180 -10.30 1.49 -10.87
N THR A 181 -11.27 2.07 -10.18
CA THR A 181 -11.43 3.52 -10.07
C THR A 181 -11.33 3.93 -8.61
N LEU A 182 -10.51 4.95 -8.33
CA LEU A 182 -10.54 5.64 -7.05
C LEU A 182 -11.64 6.72 -7.12
N VAL A 183 -12.65 6.60 -6.25
CA VAL A 183 -13.80 7.53 -6.15
C VAL A 183 -13.68 8.39 -4.90
#